data_AF-A0A927SFD8-F1
#
_entry.id   AF-A0A927SFD8-F1
#
_cell.length_a   1.000
_cell.length_b   1.000
_cell.length_c   1.000
_cell.angle_alpha   90.00
_cell.angle_beta   90.00
_cell.angle_gamma   90.00
#
_symmetry.space_group_name_H-M   'P 1'
#
loop_
_entity.id
_entity.type
_entity.pdbx_description
1 polymer ?
#
loop_
_entity_poly.entity_id
_entity_poly.type
_entity_poly.pdbx_seq_one_letter_code
_entity_poly.pdbx_strand_id
1 'polypeptide(L)'
;MEYEVKPYGVYVKTDESDRVIAINSSAFLSETEGWTLIDEGCGDRYAHAQGNYLDKTLADDRGIYRYKLVDGKPVERTTEEMDADYVPPEPQPDLTAEVAALRESNAQLKEALELLLSGEVEDSE
;
A
#
# COMPACT_ATOMS: atom_id res chain seq x y z
N MET A 1 -16.67 -41.05 -5.34
CA MET A 1 -16.58 -40.11 -4.21
C MET A 1 -16.72 -38.74 -4.83
N GLU A 2 -17.89 -38.11 -4.70
CA GLU A 2 -18.06 -36.71 -5.12
C GLU A 2 -17.25 -35.85 -4.17
N TYR A 3 -16.28 -35.10 -4.69
CA TYR A 3 -15.62 -34.05 -3.94
C TYR A 3 -16.49 -32.81 -4.06
N GLU A 4 -17.18 -32.46 -2.98
CA GLU A 4 -17.89 -31.19 -2.87
C GLU A 4 -16.86 -30.06 -2.81
N VAL A 5 -16.76 -29.28 -3.89
CA VAL A 5 -15.91 -28.08 -3.90
C VAL A 5 -16.61 -27.05 -3.04
N LYS A 6 -16.11 -26.84 -1.81
CA LYS A 6 -16.64 -25.80 -0.94
C LYS A 6 -16.39 -24.43 -1.60
N PRO A 7 -17.45 -23.63 -1.82
CA PRO A 7 -17.27 -22.31 -2.40
C PRO A 7 -16.56 -21.36 -1.42
N TYR A 8 -15.94 -20.33 -1.97
CA TYR A 8 -15.34 -19.23 -1.24
C TYR A 8 -16.33 -18.07 -1.16
N GLY A 9 -16.60 -17.59 0.05
CA GLY A 9 -17.32 -16.35 0.26
C GLY A 9 -16.38 -15.17 0.02
N VAL A 10 -16.86 -14.15 -0.69
CA VAL A 10 -16.13 -12.91 -0.95
C VAL A 10 -16.68 -11.82 -0.05
N TYR A 11 -15.77 -11.15 0.63
CA TYR A 11 -16.07 -10.20 1.69
C TYR A 11 -15.41 -8.86 1.43
N VAL A 12 -16.06 -7.78 1.84
CA VAL A 12 -15.49 -6.43 1.80
C VAL A 12 -15.57 -5.74 3.16
N LYS A 13 -14.64 -4.81 3.40
CA LYS A 13 -14.78 -3.80 4.45
C LYS A 13 -15.09 -2.46 3.82
N THR A 14 -15.96 -1.70 4.47
CA THR A 14 -16.24 -0.32 4.12
C THR A 14 -15.80 0.62 5.23
N ASP A 15 -15.53 1.87 4.87
CA ASP A 15 -15.45 2.95 5.84
C ASP A 15 -16.82 3.62 6.08
N GLU A 16 -16.84 4.72 6.84
CA GLU A 16 -18.05 5.46 7.20
C GLU A 16 -18.79 6.08 6.00
N SER A 17 -18.12 6.19 4.85
CA SER A 17 -18.69 6.73 3.59
C SER A 17 -19.02 5.61 2.59
N ASP A 18 -19.15 4.37 3.06
CA ASP A 18 -19.40 3.16 2.27
C ASP A 18 -18.34 2.87 1.20
N ARG A 19 -17.15 3.47 1.29
CA ARG A 19 -16.05 3.20 0.36
C ARG A 19 -15.45 1.84 0.68
N VAL A 20 -15.28 0.99 -0.33
CA VAL A 20 -14.67 -0.33 -0.13
C VAL A 20 -13.17 -0.15 0.09
N ILE A 21 -12.72 -0.37 1.33
CA ILE A 21 -11.33 -0.16 1.76
C ILE A 21 -10.51 -1.45 1.78
N ALA A 22 -11.20 -2.60 1.74
CA ALA A 22 -10.58 -3.92 1.64
C ALA A 22 -11.54 -4.91 0.99
N ILE A 23 -11.00 -5.89 0.28
CA ILE A 23 -11.71 -7.06 -0.25
C ILE A 23 -10.90 -8.31 0.04
N ASN A 24 -11.55 -9.40 0.45
CA ASN A 24 -10.89 -10.67 0.75
C ASN A 24 -11.86 -11.85 0.57
N SER A 25 -11.41 -13.07 0.85
CA SER A 25 -12.23 -14.27 0.76
C SER A 25 -12.12 -15.15 2.00
N SER A 26 -13.08 -16.07 2.16
CA SER A 26 -13.03 -17.11 3.19
C SER A 26 -11.86 -18.08 3.04
N ALA A 27 -11.08 -18.03 1.94
CA ALA A 27 -9.84 -18.79 1.82
C ALA A 27 -8.74 -18.27 2.78
N PHE A 28 -8.79 -16.98 3.10
CA PHE A 28 -7.75 -16.29 3.88
C PHE A 28 -8.28 -15.61 5.14
N LEU A 29 -9.60 -15.39 5.23
CA LEU A 29 -10.23 -14.85 6.43
C LEU A 29 -10.50 -15.96 7.44
N SER A 30 -9.90 -15.85 8.62
CA SER A 30 -10.24 -16.66 9.80
C SER A 30 -11.52 -16.19 10.48
N GLU A 31 -11.82 -14.89 10.40
CA GLU A 31 -12.96 -14.22 11.02
C GLU A 31 -13.52 -13.15 10.10
N THR A 32 -14.83 -12.95 10.15
CA THR A 32 -15.58 -12.03 9.26
C THR A 32 -16.22 -10.86 10.03
N GLU A 33 -15.83 -10.64 11.29
CA GLU A 33 -16.30 -9.48 12.04
C GLU A 33 -15.87 -8.17 11.37
N GLY A 34 -16.83 -7.25 11.17
CA GLY A 34 -16.63 -6.01 10.43
C GLY A 34 -16.46 -6.19 8.92
N TRP A 35 -16.69 -7.39 8.39
CA TRP A 35 -16.75 -7.65 6.95
C TRP A 35 -18.19 -7.89 6.50
N THR A 36 -18.49 -7.48 5.27
CA THR A 36 -19.77 -7.74 4.61
C THR A 36 -19.56 -8.80 3.53
N LEU A 37 -20.30 -9.91 3.60
CA LEU A 37 -20.35 -10.91 2.52
C LEU A 37 -21.09 -10.31 1.32
N ILE A 38 -20.45 -10.33 0.14
CA ILE A 38 -21.00 -9.74 -1.08
C ILE A 38 -21.29 -10.77 -2.17
N ASP A 39 -20.65 -11.94 -2.12
CA ASP A 39 -20.78 -12.99 -3.12
C ASP A 39 -20.22 -14.32 -2.63
N GLU A 40 -20.54 -15.42 -3.31
CA GLU A 40 -20.01 -16.75 -3.02
C GLU A 40 -19.83 -17.56 -4.31
N GLY A 41 -18.69 -18.24 -4.47
CA GLY A 41 -18.46 -19.05 -5.65
C GLY A 41 -17.14 -19.81 -5.66
N CYS A 42 -16.85 -20.48 -6.77
CA CYS A 42 -15.69 -21.38 -6.91
C CYS A 42 -14.63 -20.81 -7.87
N GLY A 43 -13.37 -21.21 -7.65
CA GLY A 43 -12.22 -20.85 -8.51
C GLY A 43 -11.49 -19.60 -8.07
N ASP A 44 -10.41 -19.28 -8.79
CA ASP A 44 -9.43 -18.24 -8.42
C ASP A 44 -10.01 -16.85 -8.27
N ARG A 45 -11.11 -16.53 -8.98
CA ARG A 45 -11.82 -15.26 -8.83
C ARG A 45 -12.33 -15.05 -7.41
N TYR A 46 -12.90 -16.09 -6.80
CA TYR A 46 -13.48 -16.03 -5.46
C TYR A 46 -12.42 -16.34 -4.40
N ALA A 47 -11.51 -17.28 -4.66
CA ALA A 47 -10.43 -17.62 -3.74
C ALA A 47 -9.47 -16.42 -3.52
N HIS A 48 -9.00 -15.78 -4.59
CA HIS A 48 -8.05 -14.68 -4.56
C HIS A 48 -8.72 -13.33 -4.84
N ALA A 49 -9.82 -13.05 -4.14
CA ALA A 49 -10.68 -11.90 -4.43
C ALA A 49 -9.94 -10.55 -4.42
N GLN A 50 -8.91 -10.41 -3.60
CA GLN A 50 -8.03 -9.23 -3.50
C GLN A 50 -7.49 -8.76 -4.87
N GLY A 51 -7.13 -9.69 -5.74
CA GLY A 51 -6.55 -9.40 -7.06
C GLY A 51 -7.45 -9.75 -8.23
N ASN A 52 -8.43 -10.64 -8.04
CA ASN A 52 -9.14 -11.27 -9.15
C ASN A 52 -10.66 -10.99 -9.19
N TYR A 53 -11.24 -10.47 -8.11
CA TYR A 53 -12.70 -10.31 -8.02
C TYR A 53 -13.20 -9.00 -8.64
N LEU A 54 -12.50 -7.89 -8.39
CA LEU A 54 -12.85 -6.60 -8.96
C LEU A 54 -12.27 -6.45 -10.37
N ASP A 55 -12.96 -5.70 -11.24
CA ASP A 55 -12.52 -5.50 -12.63
C ASP A 55 -11.27 -4.61 -12.74
N LYS A 56 -11.09 -3.72 -11.75
CA LYS A 56 -9.92 -2.84 -11.55
C LYS A 56 -9.39 -3.01 -10.14
N THR A 57 -8.14 -2.59 -9.93
CA THR A 57 -7.51 -2.51 -8.60
C THR A 57 -8.40 -1.77 -7.60
N LEU A 58 -8.31 -2.14 -6.33
CA LEU A 58 -9.13 -1.58 -5.25
C LEU A 58 -9.00 -0.05 -5.14
N ALA A 59 -7.78 0.46 -5.31
CA ALA A 59 -7.47 1.89 -5.33
C ALA A 59 -6.84 2.29 -6.68
N ASP A 60 -6.91 3.57 -7.00
CA ASP A 60 -6.15 4.17 -8.08
C ASP A 60 -4.67 4.39 -7.70
N ASP A 61 -3.92 4.91 -8.66
CA ASP A 61 -2.51 5.28 -8.58
C ASP A 61 -2.22 6.41 -7.57
N ARG A 62 -3.25 7.14 -7.13
CA ARG A 62 -3.18 8.14 -6.05
C ARG A 62 -3.50 7.54 -4.69
N GLY A 63 -3.88 6.26 -4.62
CA GLY A 63 -4.31 5.58 -3.40
C GLY A 63 -5.80 5.79 -3.07
N ILE A 64 -6.60 6.33 -3.99
CA ILE A 64 -8.02 6.61 -3.78
C ILE A 64 -8.87 5.37 -4.12
N TYR A 65 -9.73 4.95 -3.19
CA TYR A 65 -10.59 3.78 -3.35
C TYR A 65 -11.60 3.95 -4.50
N ARG A 66 -11.62 2.99 -5.43
CA ARG A 66 -12.42 3.00 -6.67
C ARG A 66 -13.86 2.56 -6.50
N TYR A 67 -14.18 1.83 -5.43
CA TYR A 67 -15.49 1.20 -5.26
C TYR A 67 -16.18 1.71 -4.01
N LYS A 68 -17.51 1.79 -4.08
CA LYS A 68 -18.42 1.95 -2.94
C LYS A 68 -19.37 0.77 -2.88
N LEU A 69 -19.88 0.48 -1.69
CA LEU A 69 -20.86 -0.58 -1.52
C LEU A 69 -22.27 -0.01 -1.73
N VAL A 70 -23.01 -0.57 -2.69
CA VAL A 70 -24.42 -0.21 -2.94
C VAL A 70 -25.22 -1.50 -3.00
N ASP A 71 -26.24 -1.62 -2.14
CA ASP A 71 -27.10 -2.82 -2.06
C ASP A 71 -26.31 -4.14 -1.93
N GLY A 72 -25.25 -4.12 -1.13
CA GLY A 72 -24.38 -5.28 -0.89
C GLY A 72 -23.44 -5.63 -2.05
N LYS A 73 -23.32 -4.76 -3.07
CA LYS A 73 -22.44 -4.98 -4.22
C LYS A 73 -21.42 -3.85 -4.40
N PRO A 74 -20.16 -4.16 -4.72
CA PRO A 74 -19.20 -3.14 -5.12
C PRO A 74 -19.63 -2.48 -6.43
N VAL A 75 -19.73 -1.16 -6.42
CA VAL A 75 -20.00 -0.34 -7.60
C VAL A 75 -18.88 0.68 -7.73
N GLU A 76 -18.38 0.88 -8.96
CA GLU A 76 -17.36 1.90 -9.22
C GLU A 76 -17.88 3.30 -8.85
N ARG A 77 -17.04 4.07 -8.17
CA ARG A 77 -17.27 5.48 -7.88
C ARG A 77 -17.05 6.32 -9.13
N THR A 78 -17.74 7.44 -9.18
CA THR A 78 -17.51 8.48 -10.20
C THR A 78 -16.15 9.14 -10.00
N THR A 79 -15.61 9.74 -11.07
CA THR A 79 -14.38 10.53 -10.99
C THR A 79 -14.51 11.66 -10.00
N GLU A 80 -15.67 12.34 -9.98
CA GLU A 80 -15.95 13.45 -9.06
C GLU A 80 -15.93 13.00 -7.60
N GLU A 81 -16.49 11.83 -7.29
CA GLU A 81 -16.42 11.25 -5.93
C GLU A 81 -14.98 10.92 -5.53
N MET A 82 -14.18 10.36 -6.44
CA MET A 82 -12.78 10.03 -6.15
C MET A 82 -11.90 11.27 -6.01
N ASP A 83 -12.09 12.28 -6.86
CA ASP A 83 -11.34 13.52 -6.82
C ASP A 83 -11.64 14.34 -5.56
N ALA A 84 -12.85 14.22 -5.00
CA ALA A 84 -13.19 14.83 -3.72
C ALA A 84 -12.38 14.26 -2.53
N ASP A 85 -11.87 13.04 -2.64
CA ASP A 85 -11.02 12.41 -1.62
C ASP A 85 -9.53 12.74 -1.80
N TYR A 86 -9.16 13.30 -2.96
CA TYR A 86 -7.76 13.54 -3.29
C TYR A 86 -7.23 14.78 -2.57
N VAL A 87 -6.22 14.55 -1.73
CA VAL A 87 -5.41 15.62 -1.14
C VAL A 87 -4.05 15.61 -1.85
N PRO A 88 -3.68 16.68 -2.57
CA PRO A 88 -2.37 16.78 -3.19
C PRO A 88 -1.27 16.63 -2.13
N PRO A 89 -0.20 15.87 -2.43
CA PRO A 89 0.92 15.78 -1.51
C PRO A 89 1.52 17.17 -1.28
N GLU A 90 1.94 17.45 -0.06
CA GLU A 90 2.67 18.69 0.23
C GLU A 90 3.93 18.75 -0.63
N PRO A 91 4.26 19.93 -1.21
CA PRO A 91 5.52 20.11 -1.92
C PRO A 91 6.68 19.75 -0.99
N GLN A 92 7.49 18.76 -1.38
CA GLN A 92 8.69 18.46 -0.63
C GLN A 92 9.70 19.60 -0.83
N PRO A 93 10.39 20.05 0.23
CA PRO A 93 11.45 21.03 0.09
C PRO A 93 12.53 20.49 -0.85
N ASP A 94 13.07 21.36 -1.71
CA ASP A 94 14.24 21.02 -2.50
C ASP A 94 15.46 20.98 -1.58
N LEU A 95 15.93 19.77 -1.27
CA LEU A 95 17.08 19.54 -0.41
C LEU A 95 18.41 19.57 -1.16
N THR A 96 18.44 19.96 -2.44
CA THR A 96 19.67 19.93 -3.26
C THR A 96 20.83 20.69 -2.60
N ALA A 97 20.56 21.89 -2.08
CA ALA A 97 21.58 22.71 -1.41
C ALA A 97 22.08 22.08 -0.11
N GLU A 98 21.17 21.52 0.70
CA GLU A 98 21.50 20.86 1.96
C GLU A 98 22.31 19.57 1.73
N VAL A 99 21.91 18.77 0.76
CA VAL A 99 22.63 17.56 0.34
C VAL A 99 24.03 17.91 -0.18
N ALA A 100 24.18 19.01 -0.92
CA ALA A 100 25.49 19.46 -1.38
C ALA A 100 26.40 19.85 -0.20
N ALA A 101 25.90 20.63 0.74
CA ALA A 101 26.64 21.03 1.93
C ALA A 101 27.04 19.83 2.81
N LEU A 102 26.13 18.86 2.99
CA LEU A 102 26.42 17.63 3.72
C LEU A 102 27.48 16.77 3.02
N ARG A 103 27.47 16.71 1.68
CA ARG A 103 28.50 16.00 0.91
C ARG A 103 29.87 16.63 1.07
N GLU A 104 29.94 17.96 1.04
CA GLU A 104 31.19 18.70 1.26
C GLU A 104 31.73 18.48 2.68
N SER A 105 30.88 18.62 3.70
CA SER A 105 31.27 18.36 5.10
C SER A 105 31.74 16.91 5.29
N ASN A 106 31.07 15.93 4.67
CA ASN A 106 31.49 14.53 4.73
C ASN A 106 32.83 14.29 4.03
N ALA A 107 33.14 15.00 2.93
CA ALA A 107 34.44 14.90 2.29
C ALA A 107 35.54 15.43 3.20
N GLN A 108 35.32 16.59 3.82
CA GLN A 108 36.26 17.19 4.78
C GLN A 108 36.50 16.29 6.01
N LEU A 109 35.45 15.67 6.55
CA LEU A 109 35.57 14.73 7.67
C LEU A 109 36.37 13.48 7.30
N LYS A 110 36.21 12.97 6.07
CA LYS A 110 36.99 11.82 5.58
C LYS A 110 38.47 12.16 5.46
N GLU A 111 38.81 13.31 4.87
CA GLU A 111 40.19 13.77 4.76
C GLU A 111 40.83 13.96 6.15
N ALA A 112 40.11 14.56 7.09
CA ALA A 112 40.59 14.74 8.46
C ALA A 112 40.85 13.40 9.17
N LEU A 113 39.98 12.39 8.96
CA LEU A 113 40.17 11.06 9.52
C LEU A 113 41.37 10.34 8.90
N GLU A 114 41.58 10.44 7.59
CA GLU A 114 42.75 9.89 6.90
C GLU A 114 44.05 10.50 7.43
N LEU A 115 44.08 11.81 7.67
CA LEU A 115 45.24 12.50 8.25
C LEU A 115 45.57 11.95 9.66
N LEU A 116 44.57 11.81 10.53
CA LEU A 116 44.75 11.28 11.88
C LEU A 116 45.23 9.82 11.88
N LEU A 117 44.68 8.99 11.00
CA LEU A 117 45.10 7.59 10.85
C LEU A 117 46.49 7.46 10.21
N SER A 118 46.90 8.41 9.38
CA SER A 118 48.24 8.44 8.79
C SER A 118 49.32 8.96 9.76
N GLY A 119 48.92 9.59 10.87
CA GLY A 119 49.82 10.18 11.86
C GLY A 119 50.28 9.25 13.00
N GLU A 120 49.81 7.99 13.08
CA GLU A 120 50.18 7.04 14.15
C GLU A 120 51.36 6.11 13.80
N VAL A 121 52.21 6.44 12.81
CA VAL A 121 53.42 5.64 12.50
C VAL A 121 54.69 6.48 12.54
N GLU A 122 54.93 7.15 13.66
CA GLU A 122 56.28 7.53 14.08
C GLU A 122 56.40 7.32 15.60
N ASP A 123 56.27 6.07 16.05
CA ASP A 123 56.90 5.68 17.32
C ASP A 123 58.38 5.45 17.04
N SER A 124 59.17 6.36 17.61
CA SER A 124 60.62 6.43 17.61
C SER A 124 61.27 5.27 18.39
N GLU A 125 62.43 4.85 17.88
CA GLU A 125 63.50 3.99 18.46
C GLU A 125 63.36 2.45 18.37
#